data_AF-A0A6J4WX26-F1
#
_entry.id   AF-A0A6J4WX26-F1
#
_cell.length_a   1.000
_cell.length_b   1.000
_cell.length_c   1.000
_cell.angle_alpha   90.00
_cell.angle_beta   90.00
_cell.angle_gamma   90.00
#
_symmetry.space_group_name_H-M   'P 1'
#
loop_
_entity.id
_entity.type
_entity.pdbx_description
1 polymer ?
#
loop_
_entity_poly.entity_id
_entity_poly.type
_entity_poly.pdbx_seq_one_letter_code
_entity_poly.pdbx_strand_id
1 'polypeptide(L)'
;MSKKVGCILIILIFLIASIGIVMAEGKGNARKGKYLFRKNCRTCHCDGGSAKPLSPIDKTQAQWDEVFQNIDKLSCSQEWAKLKEKDRNDMYAHLWGHAFDSPSPAKCK
;
A
#
# COMPACT_ATOMS: atom_id res chain seq x y z
N MET A 1 7.75 -32.31 -37.87
CA MET A 1 7.97 -30.93 -37.43
C MET A 1 6.84 -30.36 -36.56
N SER A 2 5.58 -30.70 -36.80
CA SER A 2 4.39 -30.09 -36.16
C SER A 2 4.33 -30.23 -34.63
N LYS A 3 4.82 -31.35 -34.07
CA LYS A 3 4.88 -31.56 -32.60
C LYS A 3 5.86 -30.61 -31.91
N LYS A 4 7.01 -30.32 -32.53
CA LYS A 4 8.02 -29.40 -32.00
C LYS A 4 7.54 -27.95 -32.05
N VAL A 5 6.86 -27.58 -33.14
CA VAL A 5 6.23 -26.25 -33.28
C VAL A 5 5.13 -26.04 -32.25
N GLY A 6 4.28 -27.05 -32.00
CA GLY A 6 3.25 -27.00 -30.96
C GLY A 6 3.82 -26.83 -29.54
N CYS A 7 4.88 -27.57 -29.19
CA CYS A 7 5.53 -27.41 -27.89
C CYS A 7 6.17 -26.03 -27.70
N ILE A 8 6.80 -25.48 -28.75
CA ILE A 8 7.41 -24.13 -28.70
C ILE A 8 6.33 -23.06 -28.49
N LEU A 9 5.17 -23.19 -29.13
CA LEU A 9 4.05 -22.26 -29.01
C LEU A 9 3.46 -22.25 -27.59
N ILE A 10 3.33 -23.43 -26.96
CA ILE A 10 2.85 -23.56 -25.58
C ILE A 10 3.83 -22.90 -24.60
N ILE A 11 5.14 -23.12 -24.76
CA ILE A 11 6.17 -22.50 -23.92
C ILE A 11 6.13 -20.97 -24.06
N LEU A 12 5.95 -20.45 -25.28
CA LEU A 12 5.83 -19.01 -25.52
C LEU A 12 4.60 -18.40 -24.81
N ILE A 13 3.46 -19.09 -24.84
CA ILE A 13 2.23 -18.66 -24.16
C ILE A 13 2.44 -18.62 -22.64
N PHE A 14 3.09 -19.64 -22.05
CA PHE A 14 3.38 -19.65 -20.61
C PHE A 14 4.38 -18.54 -20.21
N LEU A 15 5.37 -18.24 -21.03
CA LEU A 15 6.29 -17.13 -20.81
C LEU A 15 5.55 -15.78 -20.83
N ILE A 16 4.67 -15.55 -21.80
CA ILE A 16 3.88 -14.31 -21.89
C ILE A 16 2.89 -14.18 -20.72
N ALA A 17 2.27 -15.29 -20.29
CA ALA A 17 1.35 -15.29 -19.15
C ALA A 17 2.04 -14.96 -17.81
N SER A 18 3.32 -15.29 -17.66
CA SER A 18 4.09 -15.02 -16.43
C SER A 18 4.39 -13.53 -16.20
N ILE A 19 4.43 -12.72 -17.27
CA ILE A 19 4.74 -11.28 -17.20
C ILE A 19 3.57 -10.50 -16.57
N GLY A 20 2.32 -10.96 -16.75
CA GLY A 20 1.13 -10.29 -16.23
C GLY A 20 1.02 -10.25 -14.70
N ILE A 21 1.70 -11.16 -13.98
CA ILE A 21 1.63 -11.27 -12.52
C ILE A 21 2.47 -10.17 -11.84
N VAL A 22 3.56 -9.72 -12.49
CA VAL A 22 4.50 -8.74 -11.92
C VAL A 22 3.91 -7.32 -11.89
N MET A 23 2.96 -6.99 -12.79
CA MET A 23 2.36 -5.65 -12.85
C MET A 23 1.36 -5.36 -11.72
N ALA A 24 1.01 -6.36 -10.91
CA ALA A 24 0.15 -6.19 -9.73
C ALA A 24 0.93 -5.87 -8.43
N GLU A 25 2.26 -5.99 -8.44
CA GLU A 25 3.10 -5.76 -7.24
C GLU A 25 3.27 -4.28 -6.87
N GLY A 26 2.93 -3.34 -7.75
CA GLY A 26 3.24 -1.91 -7.56
C GLY A 26 2.42 -1.17 -6.50
N LYS A 27 1.34 -1.76 -5.97
CA LYS A 27 0.41 -1.03 -5.09
C LYS A 27 0.40 -1.46 -3.62
N GLY A 28 1.22 -2.42 -3.19
CA GLY A 28 1.21 -2.92 -1.81
C GLY A 28 -0.09 -3.67 -1.43
N ASN A 29 -0.07 -4.41 -0.32
CA ASN A 29 -1.24 -5.17 0.15
C ASN A 29 -2.10 -4.31 1.09
N ALA A 30 -3.15 -3.67 0.57
CA ALA A 30 -4.03 -2.79 1.35
C ALA A 30 -4.72 -3.48 2.55
N ARG A 31 -5.04 -4.78 2.45
CA ARG A 31 -5.62 -5.54 3.57
C ARG A 31 -4.63 -5.64 4.74
N LYS A 32 -3.37 -5.95 4.44
CA LYS A 32 -2.29 -5.95 5.44
C LYS A 32 -1.97 -4.53 5.92
N GLY A 33 -2.03 -3.56 5.01
CA GLY A 33 -1.90 -2.13 5.29
C GLY A 33 -2.84 -1.64 6.36
N LYS A 34 -4.13 -1.99 6.28
CA LYS A 34 -5.13 -1.66 7.30
C LYS A 34 -4.74 -2.12 8.69
N TYR A 35 -4.24 -3.36 8.78
CA TYR A 35 -3.77 -3.92 10.06
C TYR A 35 -2.54 -3.17 10.58
N LEU A 36 -1.55 -2.93 9.72
CA LEU A 36 -0.32 -2.22 10.07
C LEU A 36 -0.59 -0.77 10.51
N PHE A 37 -1.47 -0.06 9.80
CA PHE A 37 -1.89 1.29 10.18
C PHE A 37 -2.51 1.33 11.59
N ARG A 38 -3.39 0.37 11.91
CA ARG A 38 -3.97 0.25 13.25
C ARG A 38 -2.92 -0.09 14.32
N LYS A 39 -1.98 -0.97 13.99
CA LYS A 39 -0.96 -1.46 14.92
C LYS A 39 0.14 -0.43 15.21
N ASN A 40 0.49 0.40 14.23
CA ASN A 40 1.64 1.30 14.33
C ASN A 40 1.24 2.78 14.45
N CYS A 41 0.21 3.24 13.73
CA CYS A 41 -0.15 4.65 13.68
C CYS A 41 -1.28 5.00 14.66
N ARG A 42 -2.33 4.17 14.73
CA ARG A 42 -3.47 4.40 15.65
C ARG A 42 -3.17 4.08 17.12
N THR A 43 -1.92 3.72 17.47
CA THR A 43 -1.47 3.66 18.87
C THR A 43 -1.32 5.06 19.47
N CYS A 44 -0.92 6.04 18.66
CA CYS A 44 -0.83 7.45 19.05
C CYS A 44 -1.97 8.28 18.45
N HIS A 45 -2.37 7.98 17.21
CA HIS A 45 -3.41 8.71 16.47
C HIS A 45 -4.83 8.13 16.66
N CYS A 46 -5.17 7.72 17.88
CA CYS A 46 -6.53 7.34 18.26
C CYS A 46 -7.27 8.49 18.94
N ASP A 47 -8.59 8.35 19.12
CA ASP A 47 -9.39 9.31 19.88
C ASP A 47 -8.90 9.40 21.32
N GLY A 48 -8.50 10.62 21.75
CA GLY A 48 -7.90 10.85 23.07
C GLY A 48 -6.45 10.37 23.21
N GLY A 49 -5.80 9.96 22.11
CA GLY A 49 -4.40 9.55 22.08
C GLY A 49 -3.43 10.72 22.24
N SER A 50 -2.13 10.39 22.24
CA SER A 50 -1.04 11.37 22.37
C SER A 50 -0.82 12.23 21.13
N ALA A 51 -1.41 11.85 19.98
CA ALA A 51 -1.37 12.60 18.74
C ALA A 51 -2.78 12.82 18.19
N LYS A 52 -2.94 13.81 17.31
CA LYS A 52 -4.23 14.12 16.67
C LYS A 52 -4.80 12.85 16.01
N PRO A 53 -6.09 12.50 16.23
CA PRO A 53 -6.69 11.35 15.58
C PRO A 53 -6.46 11.33 14.06
N LEU A 54 -6.15 10.16 13.52
CA LEU A 54 -5.83 9.97 12.11
C LEU A 54 -6.60 8.79 11.53
N SER A 55 -7.11 9.02 10.33
CA SER A 55 -7.91 8.13 9.51
C SER A 55 -7.55 8.36 8.03
N PRO A 56 -7.81 7.38 7.14
CA PRO A 56 -7.51 7.54 5.72
C PRO A 56 -8.14 8.79 5.08
N ILE A 57 -9.33 9.18 5.53
CA ILE A 57 -10.09 10.31 4.98
C ILE A 57 -9.60 11.68 5.46
N ASP A 58 -8.63 11.76 6.38
CA ASP A 58 -8.09 13.04 6.85
C ASP A 58 -7.18 13.72 5.83
N LYS A 59 -6.86 13.02 4.73
CA LYS A 59 -5.99 13.49 3.65
C LYS A 59 -6.48 13.03 2.29
N THR A 60 -6.15 13.79 1.26
CA THR A 60 -6.28 13.39 -0.14
C THR A 60 -5.21 12.39 -0.55
N GLN A 61 -5.37 11.73 -1.69
CA GLN A 61 -4.38 10.86 -2.29
C GLN A 61 -3.01 11.56 -2.44
N ALA A 62 -3.00 12.77 -3.00
CA ALA A 62 -1.78 13.57 -3.15
C ALA A 62 -1.12 13.93 -1.82
N GLN A 63 -1.92 14.23 -0.78
CA GLN A 63 -1.39 14.51 0.55
C GLN A 63 -0.81 13.24 1.21
N TRP A 64 -1.38 12.07 0.95
CA TRP A 64 -0.78 10.80 1.38
C TRP A 64 0.53 10.51 0.64
N ASP A 65 0.62 10.80 -0.65
CA ASP A 65 1.88 10.69 -1.42
C ASP A 65 2.98 11.52 -0.78
N GLU A 66 2.69 12.79 -0.48
CA GLU A 66 3.64 13.70 0.17
C GLU A 66 4.11 13.17 1.53
N VAL A 67 3.17 12.69 2.36
CA VAL A 67 3.50 12.11 3.67
C VAL A 67 4.44 10.91 3.53
N PHE A 68 4.15 9.99 2.61
CA PHE A 68 4.94 8.77 2.42
C PHE A 68 6.30 9.02 1.76
N GLN A 69 6.43 10.07 0.96
CA GLN A 69 7.71 10.53 0.41
C GLN A 69 8.60 11.23 1.45
N ASN A 70 8.02 11.75 2.53
CA ASN A 70 8.71 12.56 3.53
C ASN A 70 8.56 12.00 4.97
N ILE A 71 8.45 10.68 5.11
CA ILE A 71 8.29 10.01 6.42
C ILE A 71 9.41 10.30 7.42
N ASP A 72 10.62 10.57 6.89
CA ASP A 72 11.82 10.94 7.63
C ASP A 72 11.72 12.33 8.28
N LYS A 73 10.89 13.21 7.71
CA LYS A 73 10.64 14.57 8.22
C LYS A 73 9.49 14.64 9.23
N LEU A 74 8.76 13.54 9.43
CA LEU A 74 7.68 13.48 10.41
C LEU A 74 8.24 13.49 11.84
N SER A 75 7.49 14.07 12.77
CA SER A 75 7.86 14.04 14.20
C SER A 75 8.01 12.62 14.77
N CYS A 76 7.34 11.64 14.17
CA CYS A 76 7.41 10.23 14.53
C CYS A 76 8.34 9.41 13.60
N SER A 77 9.28 10.04 12.89
CA SER A 77 10.18 9.36 11.92
C SER A 77 10.92 8.16 12.51
N GLN A 78 11.25 8.19 13.80
CA GLN A 78 11.84 7.05 14.52
C GLN A 78 10.94 5.80 14.54
N GLU A 79 9.62 5.96 14.61
CA GLU A 79 8.67 4.85 14.53
C GLU A 79 8.62 4.27 13.11
N TRP A 80 8.71 5.14 12.09
CA TRP A 80 8.77 4.73 10.68
C TRP A 80 10.08 4.00 10.32
N ALA A 81 11.18 4.35 10.97
CA ALA A 81 12.48 3.70 10.78
C ALA A 81 12.50 2.23 11.26
N LYS A 82 11.61 1.86 12.20
CA LYS A 82 11.45 0.46 12.67
C LYS A 82 10.70 -0.42 11.68
N LEU A 83 10.05 0.17 10.68
CA LEU A 83 9.20 -0.54 9.72
C LEU A 83 9.99 -0.92 8.47
N LYS A 84 9.74 -2.13 7.97
CA LYS A 84 10.27 -2.57 6.67
C LYS A 84 9.60 -1.77 5.55
N GLU A 85 10.31 -1.52 4.47
CA GLU A 85 9.78 -0.82 3.30
C GLU A 85 8.48 -1.44 2.79
N LYS A 86 8.42 -2.78 2.72
CA LYS A 86 7.20 -3.49 2.34
C LYS A 86 6.00 -3.16 3.25
N ASP A 87 6.22 -3.03 4.56
CA ASP A 87 5.15 -2.70 5.50
C ASP A 87 4.68 -1.24 5.31
N ARG A 88 5.61 -0.33 4.97
CA ARG A 88 5.27 1.04 4.58
C ARG A 88 4.45 1.07 3.29
N ASN A 89 4.85 0.31 2.28
CA ASN A 89 4.11 0.21 1.01
C ASN A 89 2.73 -0.43 1.21
N ASP A 90 2.64 -1.47 2.04
CA ASP A 90 1.35 -2.09 2.40
C ASP A 90 0.43 -1.04 3.10
N MET A 91 0.96 -0.23 4.03
CA MET A 91 0.18 0.86 4.67
C MET A 91 -0.23 1.96 3.70
N TYR A 92 0.69 2.40 2.83
CA TYR A 92 0.42 3.39 1.79
C TYR A 92 -0.75 2.95 0.92
N ALA A 93 -0.76 1.68 0.48
CA ALA A 93 -1.84 1.07 -0.29
C ALA A 93 -3.22 1.29 0.33
N HIS A 94 -3.29 1.14 1.66
CA HIS A 94 -4.52 1.32 2.41
C HIS A 94 -4.89 2.80 2.55
N LEU A 95 -3.95 3.64 2.97
CA LEU A 95 -4.22 5.05 3.24
C LEU A 95 -4.55 5.83 1.96
N TRP A 96 -3.78 5.62 0.90
CA TRP A 96 -4.02 6.21 -0.42
C TRP A 96 -5.27 5.62 -1.09
N GLY A 97 -5.48 4.30 -1.00
CA GLY A 97 -6.64 3.63 -1.62
C GLY A 97 -7.99 3.96 -0.96
N HIS A 98 -7.97 4.49 0.26
CA HIS A 98 -9.15 4.89 1.02
C HIS A 98 -9.13 6.36 1.44
N ALA A 99 -8.30 7.17 0.77
CA ALA A 99 -8.19 8.60 0.98
C ALA A 99 -9.51 9.34 0.79
N PHE A 100 -9.56 10.60 1.21
CA PHE A 100 -10.75 11.46 1.12
C PHE A 100 -11.40 11.50 -0.27
N ASP A 101 -10.56 11.64 -1.29
CA ASP A 101 -10.88 11.78 -2.71
C ASP A 101 -10.73 10.46 -3.49
N SER A 102 -10.49 9.34 -2.80
CA SER A 102 -10.45 8.03 -3.45
C SER A 102 -11.84 7.59 -3.91
N PRO A 103 -11.96 6.65 -4.87
CA PRO A 103 -13.26 6.06 -5.24
C PRO A 103 -13.93 5.29 -4.09
N SER A 104 -13.17 4.90 -3.06
CA SER A 104 -13.65 4.13 -1.91
C SER A 104 -13.17 4.70 -0.56
N PRO A 105 -13.56 5.94 -0.19
CA PRO A 105 -13.07 6.58 1.05
C PRO A 105 -13.52 5.81 2.30
N ALA A 106 -12.63 5.65 3.27
CA ALA A 106 -12.96 4.99 4.54
C ALA A 106 -13.73 5.92 5.49
N LYS A 107 -14.99 6.21 5.17
CA LYS A 107 -15.85 7.14 5.94
C LYS A 107 -16.27 6.60 7.31
N CYS A 108 -16.16 5.29 7.54
CA CYS A 108 -16.45 4.66 8.83
C CYS A 108 -15.24 4.77 9.76
N LYS A 109 -15.44 5.34 10.97
CA LYS A 109 -14.40 5.55 11.98
C LYS A 109 -14.05 4.27 12.75
#